data_AF-A0A2U1VMG9-F1
#
_entry.id   AF-A0A2U1VMG9-F1
#
_cell.length_a   1.000
_cell.length_b   1.000
_cell.length_c   1.000
_cell.angle_alpha   90.00
_cell.angle_beta   90.00
_cell.angle_gamma   90.00
#
_symmetry.space_group_name_H-M   'P 1'
#
loop_
_entity.id
_entity.type
_entity.pdbx_description
1 polymer ?
#
loop_
_entity_poly.entity_id
_entity_poly.type
_entity_poly.pdbx_seq_one_letter_code
_entity_poly.pdbx_strand_id
1 'polypeptide(L)'
;MASKDHQPDRRAAHGPNWPGEPRTGDTRQGNARDGVPDYREIARQLAALGAEAAQRARATGNRGYDRLARNLTSRAGAILDDLDRRSEVER
;
A
#
# COMPACT_ATOMS: atom_id res chain seq x y z
N MET A 1 -20.60 51.82 4.45
CA MET A 1 -19.46 50.86 4.46
C MET A 1 -19.99 49.57 5.04
N ALA A 2 -20.09 48.49 4.26
CA ALA A 2 -20.47 47.17 4.77
C ALA A 2 -19.31 46.21 4.47
N SER A 3 -18.60 45.82 5.52
CA SER A 3 -17.51 44.85 5.45
C SER A 3 -18.03 43.49 4.98
N LYS A 4 -17.25 42.91 4.08
CA LYS A 4 -17.22 41.49 3.73
C LYS A 4 -16.86 40.63 4.94
N ASP A 5 -17.09 39.33 4.76
CA ASP A 5 -16.56 38.17 5.52
C ASP A 5 -17.44 37.70 6.68
N HIS A 6 -17.71 36.41 6.92
CA HIS A 6 -17.45 35.14 6.25
C HIS A 6 -18.12 34.04 7.09
N GLN A 7 -19.04 33.24 6.53
CA GLN A 7 -19.52 31.93 7.04
C GLN A 7 -20.20 31.18 5.88
N PRO A 8 -20.29 29.82 5.83
CA PRO A 8 -19.72 28.80 6.71
C PRO A 8 -18.98 27.65 5.99
N ASP A 9 -18.25 26.89 6.80
CA ASP A 9 -17.80 25.49 6.71
C ASP A 9 -18.09 24.69 5.42
N ARG A 10 -17.01 24.30 4.72
CA ARG A 10 -16.99 23.14 3.83
C ARG A 10 -15.72 22.34 4.07
N ARG A 11 -15.86 21.24 4.83
CA ARG A 11 -15.40 19.90 4.45
C ARG A 11 -14.21 19.86 3.48
N ALA A 12 -12.99 19.80 4.01
CA ALA A 12 -11.89 19.12 3.35
C ALA A 12 -11.45 17.98 4.28
N ALA A 13 -11.76 16.77 3.84
CA ALA A 13 -11.57 15.54 4.57
C ALA A 13 -10.08 15.27 4.80
N HIS A 14 -9.60 15.58 6.00
CA HIS A 14 -8.46 14.87 6.56
C HIS A 14 -9.00 13.58 7.17
N GLY A 15 -8.93 12.50 6.39
CA GLY A 15 -9.17 11.16 6.86
C GLY A 15 -8.23 10.79 8.02
N PRO A 16 -8.56 9.75 8.80
CA PRO A 16 -7.81 9.39 9.99
C PRO A 16 -6.35 9.06 9.64
N ASN A 17 -5.44 9.83 10.23
CA ASN A 17 -4.00 9.63 10.24
C ASN A 17 -3.67 8.27 10.89
N TRP A 18 -3.31 7.27 10.08
CA TRP A 18 -2.83 5.99 10.58
C TRP A 18 -1.39 6.15 11.09
N PRO A 19 -1.03 5.62 12.27
CA PRO A 19 0.34 5.69 12.77
C PRO A 19 1.19 4.71 11.96
N GLY A 20 1.82 5.20 10.89
CA GLY A 20 2.69 4.39 10.05
C GLY A 20 2.99 4.93 8.65
N GLU A 21 2.41 6.05 8.22
CA GLU A 21 2.76 6.62 6.91
C GLU A 21 4.20 7.15 6.92
N PRO A 22 5.11 6.58 6.10
CA PRO A 22 6.44 7.15 5.94
C PRO A 22 6.30 8.49 5.23
N ARG A 23 6.87 9.54 5.82
CA ARG A 23 6.99 10.86 5.18
C ARG A 23 7.67 10.67 3.83
N THR A 24 6.93 11.00 2.77
CA THR A 24 7.42 11.11 1.38
C THR A 24 8.60 12.07 1.37
N GLY A 25 9.83 11.54 1.48
CA GLY A 25 11.02 12.38 1.60
C GLY A 25 12.32 11.68 2.00
N ASP A 26 12.29 10.42 2.46
CA ASP A 26 13.52 9.68 2.80
C ASP A 26 13.65 8.41 1.97
N THR A 27 13.83 8.55 0.66
CA THR A 27 14.32 7.48 -0.22
C THR A 27 15.83 7.33 -0.04
N ARG A 28 16.25 6.81 1.12
CA ARG A 28 17.50 6.04 1.25
C ARG A 28 17.16 4.54 1.31
N GLN A 29 16.66 4.00 0.22
CA GLN A 29 16.73 2.56 -0.05
C GLN A 29 17.19 2.39 -1.49
N GLY A 30 18.21 1.54 -1.66
CA GLY A 30 19.23 1.69 -2.68
C GLY A 30 18.79 1.38 -4.11
N ASN A 31 19.47 2.05 -5.05
CA ASN A 31 19.68 1.63 -6.44
C ASN A 31 18.47 0.99 -7.15
N ALA A 32 17.32 1.67 -7.16
CA ALA A 32 16.43 1.54 -8.31
C ALA A 32 17.10 2.29 -9.46
N ARG A 33 17.51 1.59 -10.53
CA ARG A 33 17.80 2.25 -11.82
C ARG A 33 16.58 3.14 -12.12
N ASP A 34 16.78 4.46 -12.17
CA ASP A 34 15.85 5.57 -11.82
C ASP A 34 14.46 5.67 -12.51
N GLY A 35 13.84 4.55 -12.92
CA GLY A 35 12.49 4.50 -13.47
C GLY A 35 11.85 3.12 -13.51
N VAL A 36 12.57 2.04 -13.14
CA VAL A 36 11.99 0.69 -13.08
C VAL A 36 11.49 0.42 -11.67
N PRO A 37 10.21 0.08 -11.47
CA PRO A 37 9.70 -0.28 -10.15
C PRO A 37 10.44 -1.49 -9.58
N ASP A 38 10.83 -1.43 -8.31
CA ASP A 38 11.29 -2.63 -7.60
C ASP A 38 10.08 -3.52 -7.28
N TYR A 39 9.78 -4.43 -8.19
CA TYR A 39 8.67 -5.35 -8.06
C TYR A 39 8.83 -6.33 -6.87
N ARG A 40 10.05 -6.59 -6.39
CA ARG A 40 10.24 -7.39 -5.17
C ARG A 40 9.81 -6.61 -3.95
N GLU A 41 10.13 -5.33 -3.89
CA GLU A 41 9.66 -4.43 -2.83
C GLU A 41 8.14 -4.27 -2.86
N ILE A 42 7.55 -4.10 -4.05
CA ILE A 42 6.09 -4.02 -4.20
C ILE A 42 5.41 -5.32 -3.73
N ALA A 43 5.95 -6.49 -4.09
CA ALA A 43 5.41 -7.77 -3.64
C ALA A 43 5.45 -7.91 -2.10
N ARG A 44 6.54 -7.46 -1.46
CA ARG A 44 6.66 -7.47 0.01
C ARG A 44 5.63 -6.55 0.67
N GLN A 45 5.42 -5.35 0.13
CA GLN A 45 4.38 -4.44 0.61
C GLN A 45 2.98 -5.05 0.48
N LEU A 46 2.67 -5.70 -0.65
CA LEU A 46 1.40 -6.40 -0.84
C LEU A 46 1.21 -7.54 0.17
N ALA A 47 2.26 -8.32 0.46
CA ALA A 47 2.20 -9.36 1.47
C ALA A 47 1.92 -8.80 2.87
N ALA A 48 2.56 -7.68 3.24
CA ALA A 48 2.34 -7.01 4.51
C ALA A 48 0.90 -6.50 4.66
N LEU A 49 0.36 -5.85 3.63
CA LEU A 49 -1.04 -5.41 3.59
C LEU A 49 -2.01 -6.60 3.67
N GLY A 50 -1.68 -7.72 3.03
CA GLY A 50 -2.46 -8.95 3.11
C GLY A 50 -2.50 -9.51 4.54
N ALA A 51 -1.36 -9.51 5.24
CA ALA A 51 -1.29 -9.94 6.63
C ALA A 51 -2.12 -9.05 7.56
N GLU A 52 -2.07 -7.73 7.36
CA GLU A 52 -2.88 -6.78 8.12
C GLU A 52 -4.38 -6.98 7.87
N ALA A 53 -4.78 -7.16 6.61
CA ALA A 53 -6.16 -7.48 6.25
C ALA A 53 -6.62 -8.80 6.90
N ALA A 54 -5.76 -9.82 6.96
CA ALA A 54 -6.08 -11.09 7.63
C ALA A 54 -6.27 -10.90 9.14
N GLN A 55 -5.43 -10.09 9.78
CA GLN A 55 -5.60 -9.75 11.20
C GLN A 55 -6.91 -9.02 11.45
N ARG A 56 -7.25 -8.02 10.62
CA ARG A 56 -8.54 -7.32 10.69
C ARG A 56 -9.72 -8.25 10.44
N ALA A 57 -9.61 -9.19 9.51
CA ALA A 57 -10.64 -10.20 9.25
C ALA A 57 -10.91 -11.08 10.47
N ARG A 58 -9.84 -11.54 11.15
CA ARG A 58 -9.94 -12.34 12.38
C ARG A 58 -10.55 -11.53 13.53
N ALA A 59 -10.13 -10.28 13.69
CA ALA A 59 -10.64 -9.42 14.76
C ALA A 59 -12.12 -9.06 14.59
N THR A 60 -12.59 -8.89 13.35
CA THR A 60 -13.95 -8.39 13.06
C THR A 60 -14.91 -9.46 12.57
N GLY A 61 -14.42 -10.66 12.20
CA GLY A 61 -15.21 -11.67 11.49
C GLY A 61 -15.62 -11.27 10.07
N ASN A 62 -15.04 -10.19 9.52
CA ASN A 62 -15.45 -9.63 8.23
C ASN A 62 -14.83 -10.40 7.06
N ARG A 63 -15.68 -11.11 6.30
CA ARG A 63 -15.31 -11.87 5.10
C ARG A 63 -14.71 -11.01 3.98
N GLY A 64 -15.01 -9.71 3.94
CA GLY A 64 -14.43 -8.76 2.99
C GLY A 64 -12.93 -8.57 3.21
N TYR A 65 -12.49 -8.40 4.46
CA TYR A 65 -11.08 -8.36 4.79
C TYR A 65 -10.39 -9.69 4.54
N ASP A 66 -11.09 -10.81 4.77
CA ASP A 66 -10.55 -12.14 4.50
C ASP A 66 -10.30 -12.36 3.00
N ARG A 67 -11.23 -11.90 2.14
CA ARG A 67 -11.06 -11.91 0.69
C ARG A 67 -9.93 -10.99 0.24
N LEU A 68 -9.85 -9.79 0.82
CA LEU A 68 -8.78 -8.82 0.52
C LEU A 68 -7.40 -9.39 0.85
N ALA A 69 -7.25 -9.97 2.03
CA ALA A 69 -6.01 -10.61 2.48
C ALA A 69 -5.53 -11.66 1.49
N ARG A 70 -6.42 -12.57 1.10
CA ARG A 70 -6.10 -13.63 0.12
C ARG A 70 -5.68 -13.07 -1.23
N ASN A 71 -6.36 -12.03 -1.72
CA ASN A 71 -6.03 -11.42 -3.01
C ASN A 71 -4.64 -10.78 -2.99
N LEU A 72 -4.34 -10.02 -1.93
CA LEU A 72 -3.05 -9.34 -1.77
C LEU A 72 -1.90 -10.35 -1.65
N THR A 73 -2.05 -11.38 -0.82
CA THR A 73 -1.04 -12.44 -0.68
C THR A 73 -0.85 -13.22 -1.98
N SER A 74 -1.93 -13.57 -2.69
CA SER A 74 -1.83 -14.29 -3.97
C SER A 74 -1.09 -13.45 -5.03
N ARG A 75 -1.37 -12.13 -5.06
CA ARG A 75 -0.75 -11.22 -6.02
C ARG A 75 0.72 -10.96 -5.71
N ALA A 76 1.08 -10.87 -4.43
CA ALA A 76 2.48 -10.82 -4.00
C ALA A 76 3.25 -12.07 -4.48
N GLY A 77 2.69 -13.26 -4.26
CA GLY A 77 3.30 -14.51 -4.71
C GLY A 77 3.47 -14.58 -6.23
N ALA A 78 2.45 -14.19 -7.00
CA ALA A 78 2.52 -14.18 -8.46
C ALA A 78 3.60 -13.23 -9.01
N ILE A 79 3.82 -12.08 -8.37
CA ILE A 79 4.89 -11.15 -8.77
C ILE A 79 6.26 -11.76 -8.50
N LEU A 80 6.46 -12.38 -7.33
CA LEU A 80 7.73 -13.02 -6.99
C LEU A 80 8.03 -14.20 -7.93
N ASP A 81 7.04 -15.05 -8.20
CA ASP A 81 7.16 -16.17 -9.14
C ASP A 81 7.53 -15.72 -10.55
N ASP A 82 6.92 -14.63 -11.06
CA ASP A 82 7.26 -14.07 -12.37
C ASP A 82 8.69 -13.52 -12.41
N LEU A 83 9.14 -12.86 -11.34
CA LEU A 83 10.50 -12.35 -11.23
C LEU A 83 11.54 -13.48 -11.18
N ASP A 84 11.26 -14.53 -10.42
CA ASP A 84 12.15 -15.68 -10.30
C ASP A 84 12.25 -16.41 -11.65
N ARG A 85 11.12 -16.66 -12.34
CA ARG A 85 11.10 -17.23 -13.69
C ARG A 85 11.90 -16.40 -14.70
N ARG A 86 11.77 -15.07 -14.68
CA ARG A 86 12.55 -14.18 -15.57
C ARG A 86 14.04 -14.27 -15.27
N SER A 87 14.42 -14.34 -14.00
CA SER A 87 15.82 -14.46 -13.60
C SER A 87 16.47 -15.79 -14.00
N GLU A 88 15.68 -16.85 -14.14
CA GLU A 88 16.13 -18.14 -14.66
C GLU A 88 16.34 -18.13 -16.18
N VAL A 89 15.52 -17.37 -16.92
CA VAL A 89 15.60 -17.27 -18.39
C VAL A 89 16.77 -16.37 -18.84
N GLU A 90 17.17 -15.40 -18.01
CA GLU A 90 18.29 -14.49 -18.30
C GLU A 90 19.68 -15.06 -17.95
N ARG A 91 19.75 -16.29 -17.42
CA ARG A 91 21.00 -17.00 -17.11
C ARG A 91 21.47 -17.89 -18.25
#